data_AF-A0A8I2AHE2-F1
#
_entry.id   AF-A0A8I2AHE2-F1
#
_cell.length_a   1.000
_cell.length_b   1.000
_cell.length_c   1.000
_cell.angle_alpha   90.00
_cell.angle_beta   90.00
_cell.angle_gamma   90.00
#
_symmetry.space_group_name_H-M   'P 1'
#
loop_
_entity.id
_entity.type
_entity.pdbx_description
1 polymer ?
#
loop_
_entity_poly.entity_id
_entity_poly.type
_entity_poly.pdbx_seq_one_letter_code
_entity_poly.pdbx_strand_id
1 'polypeptide(L)'
;MHKANISKELRFAVGLVVIFTLSCEKDKPVNPYPNVFSPIASFDYTMNVLENVVRVSFINTSQNADAYLWNFGDGTTSTLVNPVKDYPRPVAKPKSYNVVLTAFDTVNDTYNRTSTTLLFEP
;
A
#
# COMPACT_ATOMS: atom_id res chain seq x y z
N MET A 1 -22.58 24.24 -56.98
CA MET A 1 -21.44 23.49 -56.38
C MET A 1 -22.03 22.69 -55.22
N HIS A 2 -21.81 21.40 -54.94
CA HIS A 2 -21.00 20.30 -55.52
C HIS A 2 -21.57 18.98 -54.88
N LYS A 3 -21.77 17.79 -55.49
CA LYS A 3 -21.55 17.30 -56.87
C LYS A 3 -22.75 16.46 -57.42
N ALA A 4 -22.71 15.11 -57.46
CA ALA A 4 -23.79 14.21 -57.93
C ALA A 4 -23.67 12.75 -57.42
N ASN A 5 -24.75 11.97 -57.60
CA ASN A 5 -24.96 10.50 -57.54
C ASN A 5 -23.77 9.52 -57.42
N ILE A 6 -24.03 8.37 -56.75
CA ILE A 6 -23.94 7.00 -57.31
C ILE A 6 -24.87 6.06 -56.51
N SER A 7 -25.58 5.17 -57.21
CA SER A 7 -26.45 4.13 -56.64
C SER A 7 -25.77 2.76 -56.62
N LYS A 8 -26.08 1.92 -55.62
CA LYS A 8 -26.04 0.44 -55.71
C LYS A 8 -27.10 -0.18 -54.79
N GLU A 9 -28.23 -0.57 -55.37
CA GLU A 9 -29.13 -1.56 -54.77
C GLU A 9 -28.42 -2.93 -54.75
N LEU A 10 -28.44 -3.64 -53.61
CA LEU A 10 -28.16 -5.07 -53.59
C LEU A 10 -29.16 -5.73 -52.63
N ARG A 11 -29.92 -6.70 -53.16
CA ARG A 11 -31.07 -7.30 -52.47
C ARG A 11 -30.80 -8.74 -52.01
N PHE A 12 -31.52 -9.12 -50.96
CA PHE A 12 -31.81 -10.48 -50.48
C PHE A 12 -30.67 -11.34 -49.91
N ALA A 13 -30.76 -11.57 -48.60
CA ALA A 13 -30.91 -12.92 -48.07
C ALA A 13 -31.92 -12.89 -46.90
N VAL A 14 -32.99 -13.70 -46.97
CA VAL A 14 -33.91 -13.88 -45.83
C VAL A 14 -33.30 -14.94 -44.91
N GLY A 15 -32.77 -14.51 -43.77
CA GLY A 15 -32.26 -15.39 -42.71
C GLY A 15 -33.13 -15.30 -41.46
N LEU A 16 -33.70 -16.42 -41.04
CA LEU A 16 -34.50 -16.51 -39.82
C LEU A 16 -33.61 -16.30 -38.59
N VAL A 17 -33.61 -15.09 -38.02
CA VAL A 17 -32.92 -14.82 -36.75
C VAL A 17 -33.82 -15.26 -35.60
N VAL A 18 -33.50 -16.40 -34.99
CA VAL A 18 -34.05 -16.77 -33.68
C VAL A 18 -33.42 -15.85 -32.64
N ILE A 19 -34.11 -14.75 -32.32
CA ILE A 19 -33.66 -13.80 -31.30
C ILE A 19 -33.88 -14.46 -29.94
N PHE A 20 -32.88 -15.19 -29.44
CA PHE A 20 -32.83 -15.53 -28.02
C PHE A 20 -32.73 -14.22 -27.24
N THR A 21 -33.80 -13.88 -26.52
CA THR A 21 -33.80 -12.77 -25.57
C THR A 21 -32.94 -13.18 -24.38
N LEU A 22 -31.62 -13.04 -24.50
CA LEU A 22 -30.73 -13.02 -23.35
C LEU A 22 -31.17 -11.83 -22.49
N SER A 23 -31.81 -12.17 -21.37
CA SER A 23 -32.22 -11.20 -20.36
C SER A 23 -31.00 -10.37 -19.97
N CYS A 24 -31.09 -9.06 -20.12
CA CYS A 24 -30.07 -8.15 -19.62
C CYS A 24 -30.27 -7.98 -18.10
N GLU A 25 -30.06 -9.08 -17.37
CA GLU A 25 -29.86 -9.03 -15.93
C GLU A 25 -28.61 -8.19 -15.70
N LYS A 26 -28.75 -7.08 -14.95
CA LYS A 26 -27.63 -6.20 -14.64
C LYS A 26 -26.77 -6.84 -13.56
N ASP A 27 -25.94 -7.79 -13.97
CA ASP A 27 -24.78 -8.19 -13.18
C ASP A 27 -23.99 -6.92 -12.87
N LYS A 28 -24.04 -6.51 -11.60
CA LYS A 28 -23.08 -5.53 -11.09
C LYS A 28 -21.69 -6.12 -11.38
N PRO A 29 -20.74 -5.35 -11.91
CA PRO A 29 -19.40 -5.87 -12.13
C PRO A 29 -18.83 -6.31 -10.77
N VAL A 30 -18.78 -7.64 -10.56
CA VAL A 30 -17.89 -8.22 -9.57
C VAL A 30 -16.50 -7.80 -10.01
N ASN A 31 -15.84 -6.93 -9.24
CA ASN A 31 -14.54 -6.40 -9.61
C ASN A 31 -13.59 -7.59 -9.85
N PRO A 32 -13.13 -7.84 -11.10
CA PRO A 32 -12.35 -9.03 -11.41
C PRO A 32 -10.90 -8.92 -10.90
N TYR A 33 -10.50 -7.74 -10.41
CA TYR A 33 -9.21 -7.52 -9.80
C TYR A 33 -9.28 -7.79 -8.29
N PRO A 34 -8.44 -8.67 -7.73
CA PRO A 34 -8.18 -8.65 -6.29
C PRO A 34 -7.71 -7.24 -5.89
N ASN A 35 -7.95 -6.83 -4.64
CA ASN A 35 -7.49 -5.54 -4.13
C ASN A 35 -5.96 -5.51 -3.97
N VAL A 36 -5.24 -5.39 -5.08
CA VAL A 36 -3.78 -5.20 -5.12
C VAL A 36 -3.47 -3.72 -4.88
N PHE A 37 -3.73 -3.27 -3.66
CA PHE A 37 -3.21 -2.01 -3.19
C PHE A 37 -1.81 -2.25 -2.64
N SER A 38 -0.77 -1.69 -3.28
CA SER A 38 0.58 -1.76 -2.71
C SER A 38 0.60 -1.17 -1.30
N PRO A 39 1.36 -1.76 -0.35
CA PRO A 39 1.49 -1.22 0.98
C PRO A 39 2.13 0.17 0.92
N ILE A 40 1.69 1.07 1.79
CA ILE A 40 2.36 2.33 2.06
C ILE A 40 2.96 2.20 3.45
N ALA A 41 4.28 2.16 3.57
CA ALA A 41 4.93 2.20 4.87
C ALA A 41 4.91 3.64 5.40
N SER A 42 4.37 3.83 6.61
CA SER A 42 4.35 5.13 7.30
C SER A 42 4.27 4.92 8.81
N PHE A 43 4.89 5.82 9.58
CA PHE A 43 4.78 5.82 11.02
C PHE A 43 5.02 7.20 11.62
N ASP A 44 4.37 7.42 12.76
CA ASP A 44 4.68 8.48 13.72
C ASP A 44 5.35 7.88 14.95
N TYR A 45 5.88 8.72 15.84
CA TYR A 45 6.45 8.28 17.10
C TYR A 45 6.29 9.34 18.19
N THR A 46 6.35 8.89 19.45
CA THR A 46 6.41 9.76 20.63
C THR A 46 7.61 9.36 21.48
N MET A 47 8.23 10.34 22.15
CA MET A 47 9.42 10.12 22.98
C MET A 47 9.14 10.50 24.42
N ASN A 48 9.51 9.63 25.35
CA ASN A 48 9.58 9.90 26.78
C ASN A 48 11.05 9.85 27.22
N VAL A 49 11.60 11.00 27.60
CA VAL A 49 13.01 11.15 27.96
C VAL A 49 13.17 10.94 29.47
N LEU A 50 13.89 9.90 29.85
CA LEU A 50 14.28 9.60 31.22
C LEU A 50 15.77 9.94 31.42
N GLU A 51 16.28 9.72 32.63
CA GLU A 51 17.65 10.09 33.00
C GLU A 51 18.71 9.43 32.10
N ASN A 52 18.65 8.11 31.92
CA ASN A 52 19.62 7.31 31.17
C ASN A 52 19.03 6.58 29.95
N VAL A 53 17.75 6.81 29.64
CA VAL A 53 16.99 6.09 28.60
C VAL A 53 16.03 7.04 27.89
N VAL A 54 15.93 6.94 26.56
CA VAL A 54 14.78 7.48 25.81
C VAL A 54 13.85 6.32 25.45
N ARG A 55 12.61 6.36 25.93
CA ARG A 55 11.56 5.41 25.53
C ARG A 55 10.79 5.99 24.35
N VAL A 56 10.90 5.32 23.20
CA VAL A 56 10.20 5.69 21.97
C VAL A 56 9.01 4.74 21.77
N SER A 57 7.81 5.29 21.64
CA SER A 57 6.62 4.53 21.28
C SER A 57 6.26 4.83 19.83
N PHE A 58 6.31 3.81 18.97
CA PHE A 58 6.03 3.94 17.55
C PHE A 58 4.56 3.70 17.24
N ILE A 59 4.01 4.50 16.33
CA ILE A 59 2.62 4.47 15.89
C ILE A 59 2.63 4.20 14.38
N ASN A 60 2.22 3.01 14.00
CA ASN A 60 2.17 2.59 12.60
C ASN A 60 0.97 3.26 11.91
N THR A 61 1.25 4.05 10.88
CA THR A 61 0.26 4.72 10.03
C THR A 61 0.27 4.17 8.60
N SER A 62 0.81 2.97 8.42
CA SER A 62 0.88 2.28 7.13
C SER A 62 -0.51 1.89 6.62
N GLN A 63 -0.62 1.79 5.30
CA GLN A 63 -1.85 1.39 4.61
C GLN A 63 -1.60 0.14 3.77
N ASN A 64 -2.62 -0.69 3.57
CA ASN A 64 -2.60 -1.85 2.67
C ASN A 64 -1.46 -2.86 2.95
N ALA A 65 -1.21 -3.16 4.22
CA ALA A 65 -0.16 -4.07 4.66
C ALA A 65 -0.68 -5.05 5.71
N ASP A 66 -0.28 -6.32 5.60
CA ASP A 66 -0.68 -7.40 6.49
C ASP A 66 0.36 -7.67 7.61
N ALA A 67 1.62 -7.32 7.35
CA ALA A 67 2.73 -7.57 8.26
C ALA A 67 3.75 -6.42 8.25
N TYR A 68 4.58 -6.37 9.30
CA TYR A 68 5.53 -5.28 9.55
C TYR A 68 6.87 -5.82 10.05
N LEU A 69 7.96 -5.14 9.69
CA LEU A 69 9.29 -5.34 10.26
C LEU A 69 9.91 -3.98 10.58
N TRP A 70 10.15 -3.75 11.86
CA TRP A 70 10.92 -2.63 12.37
C TRP A 70 12.39 -3.02 12.48
N ASN A 71 13.28 -2.15 12.01
CA ASN A 71 14.69 -2.13 12.36
C ASN A 71 14.94 -0.84 13.14
N PHE A 72 15.40 -0.96 14.38
CA PHE A 72 15.55 0.19 15.29
C PHE A 72 16.87 0.95 15.12
N GLY A 73 17.72 0.56 14.18
CA GLY A 73 19.02 1.20 13.92
C GLY A 73 20.12 0.87 14.93
N ASP A 74 19.81 0.07 15.96
CA ASP A 74 20.75 -0.40 16.99
C ASP A 74 21.13 -1.89 16.83
N GLY A 75 20.65 -2.53 15.76
CA GLY A 75 20.80 -3.97 15.51
C GLY A 75 19.63 -4.82 16.00
N THR A 76 18.66 -4.25 16.73
CA THR A 76 17.43 -4.95 17.15
C THR A 76 16.25 -4.67 16.22
N THR A 77 15.29 -5.59 16.21
CA THR A 77 14.12 -5.57 15.33
C THR A 77 12.82 -5.91 16.07
N SER A 78 11.66 -5.67 15.44
CA SER A 78 10.35 -6.10 15.94
C SER A 78 9.37 -6.34 14.80
N THR A 79 8.41 -7.24 15.01
CA THR A 79 7.28 -7.50 14.09
C THR A 79 5.94 -7.02 14.65
N LEU A 80 5.94 -6.36 15.82
CA LEU A 80 4.73 -5.77 16.40
C LEU A 80 4.23 -4.61 15.53
N VAL A 81 2.91 -4.41 15.49
CA VAL A 81 2.29 -3.28 14.78
C VAL A 81 2.81 -1.95 15.34
N ASN A 82 2.67 -1.76 16.66
CA ASN A 82 3.07 -0.54 17.38
C ASN A 82 4.07 -0.91 18.50
N PRO A 83 5.38 -1.05 18.20
CA PRO A 83 6.37 -1.40 19.20
C PRO A 83 6.73 -0.21 20.11
N VAL A 84 7.21 -0.55 21.31
CA VAL A 84 7.91 0.38 22.20
C VAL A 84 9.37 -0.04 22.27
N LYS A 85 10.28 0.93 22.17
CA LYS A 85 11.73 0.71 22.17
C LYS A 85 12.40 1.65 23.15
N ASP A 86 13.22 1.08 24.04
CA ASP A 86 14.11 1.84 24.90
C ASP A 86 15.49 1.96 24.25
N TYR A 87 15.99 3.18 24.13
CA TYR A 87 17.34 3.49 23.67
C TYR A 87 18.19 4.02 24.83
N PRO A 88 19.45 3.56 25.01
CA PRO A 88 20.34 4.09 26.03
C PRO A 88 20.77 5.52 25.67
N ARG A 89 20.62 6.45 26.63
CA ARG A 89 20.89 7.89 26.46
C ARG A 89 22.16 8.32 27.24
N PRO A 90 23.37 8.14 26.68
CA PRO A 90 24.61 8.53 27.35
C PRO A 90 24.84 10.05 27.29
N VAL A 91 24.76 10.72 28.45
CA VAL A 91 24.93 12.18 28.61
C VAL A 91 26.22 12.73 27.97
N ALA A 92 27.28 11.91 27.87
CA ALA A 92 28.57 12.31 27.33
C ALA A 92 28.64 12.39 25.79
N LYS A 93 27.72 11.76 25.05
CA LYS A 93 27.74 11.77 23.58
C LYS A 93 26.35 11.47 23.00
N PRO A 94 25.68 12.45 22.34
CA PRO A 94 24.41 12.19 21.68
C PRO A 94 24.58 11.15 20.57
N LYS A 95 23.56 10.33 20.38
CA LYS A 95 23.53 9.26 19.38
C LYS A 95 22.28 9.38 18.52
N SER A 96 22.40 8.99 17.26
CA SER A 96 21.27 8.89 16.34
C SER A 96 21.03 7.44 15.94
N TYR A 97 19.78 7.13 15.63
CA TYR A 97 19.33 5.81 15.21
C TYR A 97 18.53 5.92 13.92
N ASN A 98 18.91 5.14 12.92
CA ASN A 98 18.19 5.07 11.66
C ASN A 98 17.07 4.02 11.77
N VAL A 99 15.85 4.48 12.09
CA VAL A 99 14.70 3.59 12.26
C VAL A 99 14.02 3.37 10.91
N VAL A 100 13.82 2.11 10.56
CA VAL A 100 13.16 1.69 9.32
C VAL A 100 11.95 0.82 9.65
N LEU A 101 10.78 1.21 9.17
CA LEU A 101 9.59 0.37 9.10
C LEU A 101 9.48 -0.20 7.69
N THR A 102 9.47 -1.53 7.57
CA THR A 102 9.06 -2.22 6.34
C THR A 102 7.62 -2.72 6.51
N ALA A 103 6.74 -2.38 5.56
CA ALA A 103 5.36 -2.84 5.49
C ALA A 103 5.22 -3.83 4.33
N PHE A 104 4.58 -4.97 4.60
CA PHE A 104 4.50 -6.11 3.69
C PHE A 104 3.06 -6.39 3.26
N ASP A 105 2.89 -6.70 1.97
CA ASP A 105 1.69 -7.32 1.42
C ASP A 105 1.99 -8.81 1.26
N THR A 106 1.33 -9.64 2.07
CA THR A 106 1.59 -11.09 2.13
C THR A 106 0.91 -11.87 1.01
N VAL A 107 0.05 -11.21 0.22
CA VAL A 107 -0.61 -11.80 -0.95
C VAL A 107 0.28 -11.69 -2.19
N ASN A 108 1.08 -10.61 -2.30
CA ASN A 108 1.87 -10.34 -3.51
C ASN A 108 3.40 -10.35 -3.33
N ASP A 109 3.95 -10.10 -2.13
CA ASP A 109 5.39 -10.04 -1.70
C ASP A 109 6.35 -9.15 -2.54
N THR A 110 5.89 -8.69 -3.70
CA THR A 110 6.65 -7.92 -4.70
C THR A 110 6.56 -6.41 -4.42
N TYR A 111 5.64 -6.00 -3.54
CA TYR A 111 5.27 -4.60 -3.32
C TYR A 111 5.68 -4.03 -1.96
N ASN A 112 6.51 -4.75 -1.19
CA ASN A 112 7.01 -4.30 0.11
C ASN A 112 7.55 -2.85 0.04
N ARG A 113 7.25 -2.04 1.07
CA ARG A 113 7.68 -0.63 1.16
C ARG A 113 8.38 -0.35 2.47
N THR A 114 9.30 0.62 2.44
CA THR A 114 10.08 1.05 3.60
C THR A 114 9.86 2.53 3.87
N SER A 115 9.59 2.89 5.13
CA SER A 115 9.70 4.25 5.64
C SER A 115 10.90 4.34 6.57
N THR A 116 11.65 5.45 6.49
CA THR A 116 12.92 5.64 7.22
C THR A 116 12.89 6.99 7.93
N THR A 117 13.18 6.99 9.22
CA THR A 117 13.32 8.21 10.04
C THR A 117 14.61 8.18 10.86
N LEU A 118 15.35 9.28 10.85
CA LEU A 118 16.49 9.48 11.74
C LEU A 118 15.97 10.01 13.09
N LEU A 119 16.08 9.19 14.13
CA LEU A 119 15.87 9.63 15.51
C LEU A 119 17.17 10.22 16.06
N PHE A 120 17.06 11.42 16.63
CA PHE A 120 18.14 12.06 17.39
C PHE A 120 17.79 12.00 18.87
N GLU A 121 18.68 11.46 19.70
CA GLU A 121 18.54 11.58 21.15
C GLU A 121 18.94 13.00 21.59
N PRO A 122 18.09 13.70 22.38
CA PRO A 122 18.41 15.00 22.97
C PRO A 122 19.25 14.88 24.25
#